data_AF-A0A3D5R567-F1
#
_entry.id   AF-A0A3D5R567-F1
#
_cell.length_a   1.000
_cell.length_b   1.000
_cell.length_c   1.000
_cell.angle_alpha   90.00
_cell.angle_beta   90.00
_cell.angle_gamma   90.00
#
_symmetry.space_group_name_H-M   'P 1'
#
loop_
_entity.id
_entity.type
_entity.pdbx_description
1 polymer ?
#
loop_
_entity_poly.entity_id
_entity_poly.type
_entity_poly.pdbx_seq_one_letter_code
_entity_poly.pdbx_strand_id
1 'polypeptide(L)'
;MVNKYFDGEILKPEIKEEIDDELIGLALETPKKVEEKMEELRVAASLDEIFKLLRRSNKYIDETEPWILGKDESKKDRLATVLYNLLESIRFSAVMLQPFMPETAEKILEQLNTTKNSWESLQAFDGINVGDKVGKAEILFSRIDKNKKLKEIEGDIVEDKKEKIEEKIEEAEEVSIDDFAKLDFRVAKILSCEDHPNADKLYVLKIKIGDEERQIVSGIKKWYKPQDLIDKKVVVIYNLKPVKLRGVKSQGMVLAAEKGKKLSLVSTLEDIPDGAKIS
;
A
#
# COMPACT_ATOMS: atom_id res chain seq x y z
N MET A 1 -13.89 15.04 27.26
CA MET A 1 -14.39 16.24 27.99
C MET A 1 -15.46 15.88 29.01
N VAL A 2 -16.37 14.95 28.69
CA VAL A 2 -17.42 14.45 29.61
C VAL A 2 -16.85 13.98 30.95
N ASN A 3 -15.80 13.14 30.95
CA ASN A 3 -15.10 12.72 32.18
C ASN A 3 -14.57 13.89 33.03
N LYS A 4 -14.25 15.03 32.42
CA LYS A 4 -13.69 16.19 33.12
C LYS A 4 -14.77 17.10 33.72
N TYR A 5 -15.87 17.32 33.00
CA TYR A 5 -16.89 18.30 33.40
C TYR A 5 -18.10 17.68 34.10
N PHE A 6 -18.41 16.41 33.84
CA PHE A 6 -19.60 15.72 34.35
C PHE A 6 -19.27 14.35 34.99
N ASP A 7 -18.03 14.10 35.42
CA ASP A 7 -17.60 12.83 36.02
C ASP A 7 -17.97 11.57 35.19
N GLY A 8 -17.99 11.77 33.87
CA GLY A 8 -18.33 10.74 32.90
C GLY A 8 -19.82 10.57 32.62
N GLU A 9 -20.70 11.23 33.37
CA GLU A 9 -22.14 11.16 33.18
C GLU A 9 -22.60 11.92 31.93
N ILE A 10 -23.50 11.28 31.18
CA ILE A 10 -24.08 11.84 29.96
C ILE A 10 -25.38 12.56 30.33
N LEU A 11 -25.34 13.88 30.31
CA LEU A 11 -26.51 14.72 30.63
C LEU A 11 -27.42 14.91 29.42
N LYS A 12 -28.68 15.26 29.70
CA LYS A 12 -29.70 15.47 28.68
C LYS A 12 -29.39 16.73 27.85
N PRO A 13 -29.53 16.69 26.51
CA PRO A 13 -29.45 17.89 25.70
C PRO A 13 -30.74 18.73 25.85
N GLU A 14 -30.67 19.86 26.55
CA GLU A 14 -31.83 20.74 26.81
C GLU A 14 -31.78 22.07 26.05
N ILE A 15 -30.59 22.66 25.89
CA ILE A 15 -30.41 23.98 25.24
C ILE A 15 -29.79 23.80 23.86
N LYS A 16 -30.62 23.96 22.83
CA LYS A 16 -30.22 23.86 21.42
C LYS A 16 -30.00 25.24 20.78
N GLU A 17 -29.03 25.30 19.89
CA GLU A 17 -28.74 26.45 19.01
C GLU A 17 -28.70 25.99 17.54
N GLU A 18 -28.80 26.92 16.59
CA GLU A 18 -28.83 26.60 15.15
C GLU A 18 -27.61 25.77 14.68
N ILE A 19 -26.45 26.00 15.30
CA ILE A 19 -25.22 25.26 15.03
C ILE A 19 -25.33 23.76 15.36
N ASP A 20 -26.20 23.40 16.32
CA ASP A 20 -26.46 22.02 16.71
C ASP A 20 -27.28 21.31 15.63
N ASP A 21 -28.30 21.99 15.09
CA ASP A 21 -29.17 21.43 14.04
C ASP A 21 -28.38 21.18 12.75
N GLU A 22 -27.40 22.04 12.43
CA GLU A 22 -26.50 21.82 11.30
C GLU A 22 -25.67 20.52 11.45
N LEU A 23 -25.09 20.29 12.64
CA LEU A 23 -24.31 19.10 12.92
C LEU A 23 -25.19 17.84 12.91
N ILE A 24 -26.36 17.90 13.55
CA ILE A 24 -27.32 16.80 13.61
C ILE A 24 -27.81 16.43 12.20
N GLY A 25 -28.17 17.44 11.39
CA GLY A 25 -28.57 17.25 10.00
C GLY A 25 -27.48 16.57 9.18
N LEU A 26 -26.23 17.03 9.29
CA LEU A 26 -25.10 16.39 8.62
C LEU A 26 -24.90 14.94 9.07
N ALA A 27 -24.98 14.67 10.37
CA ALA A 27 -24.84 13.31 10.90
C ALA A 27 -25.93 12.37 10.37
N LEU A 28 -27.19 12.81 10.28
CA LEU A 28 -28.30 12.02 9.75
C LEU A 28 -28.21 11.80 8.22
N GLU A 29 -27.61 12.73 7.49
CA GLU A 29 -27.40 12.58 6.04
C GLU A 29 -26.20 11.70 5.68
N THR A 30 -25.17 11.67 6.53
CA THR A 30 -23.90 11.00 6.23
C THR A 30 -24.06 9.50 5.91
N PRO A 31 -24.84 8.70 6.68
CA PRO A 31 -25.06 7.28 6.38
C PRO A 31 -25.60 7.04 4.97
N LYS A 32 -26.56 7.88 4.51
CA LYS A 32 -27.13 7.77 3.15
C LYS A 32 -26.07 8.03 2.09
N LYS A 33 -25.25 9.07 2.27
CA LYS A 33 -24.15 9.39 1.34
C LYS A 33 -23.11 8.27 1.30
N VAL A 34 -22.80 7.67 2.45
CA VAL A 34 -21.87 6.53 2.54
C VAL A 34 -22.45 5.32 1.79
N GLU A 35 -23.73 5.01 2.00
CA GLU A 35 -24.45 3.92 1.32
C GLU A 35 -24.45 4.11 -0.21
N GLU A 36 -24.86 5.28 -0.71
CA GLU A 36 -24.84 5.63 -2.14
C GLU A 36 -23.44 5.44 -2.77
N LYS A 37 -22.38 5.85 -2.07
CA LYS A 37 -20.99 5.68 -2.57
C LYS A 37 -20.54 4.22 -2.53
N MET A 38 -20.98 3.44 -1.55
CA MET A 38 -20.68 2.02 -1.44
C MET A 38 -21.41 1.19 -2.50
N GLU A 39 -22.64 1.55 -2.86
CA GLU A 39 -23.38 0.95 -3.99
C GLU A 39 -22.64 1.13 -5.32
N GLU A 40 -21.99 2.29 -5.52
CA GLU A 40 -21.13 2.57 -6.68
C GLU A 40 -19.69 2.00 -6.55
N LEU A 41 -19.39 1.21 -5.51
CA LEU A 41 -18.04 0.68 -5.22
C LEU A 41 -16.96 1.76 -5.02
N ARG A 42 -17.34 2.99 -4.65
CA ARG A 42 -16.42 4.11 -4.39
C ARG A 42 -15.96 4.15 -2.92
N VAL A 43 -15.23 3.12 -2.50
CA VAL A 43 -14.78 2.91 -1.10
C VAL A 43 -14.01 4.10 -0.52
N ALA A 44 -13.12 4.74 -1.30
CA ALA A 44 -12.37 5.91 -0.80
C ALA A 44 -13.29 7.13 -0.58
N ALA A 45 -14.25 7.33 -1.47
CA ALA A 45 -15.19 8.46 -1.39
C ALA A 45 -16.18 8.29 -0.23
N SER A 46 -16.60 7.05 0.09
CA SER A 46 -17.46 6.79 1.25
C SER A 46 -16.72 7.10 2.56
N LEU A 47 -15.43 6.73 2.66
CA LEU A 47 -14.59 7.11 3.79
C LEU A 47 -14.45 8.65 3.91
N ASP A 48 -14.29 9.36 2.79
CA ASP A 48 -14.23 10.83 2.80
C ASP A 48 -15.48 11.47 3.41
N GLU A 49 -16.68 10.94 3.16
CA GLU A 49 -17.93 11.43 3.77
C GLU A 49 -17.92 11.26 5.30
N ILE A 50 -17.45 10.12 5.81
CA ILE A 50 -17.31 9.89 7.26
C ILE A 50 -16.34 10.91 7.86
N PHE A 51 -15.20 11.15 7.20
CA PHE A 51 -14.22 12.14 7.66
C PHE A 51 -14.67 13.59 7.51
N LYS A 52 -15.67 13.89 6.66
CA LYS A 52 -16.31 15.22 6.63
C LYS A 52 -17.10 15.44 7.92
N LEU A 53 -17.86 14.45 8.38
CA LEU A 53 -18.58 14.53 9.67
C LEU A 53 -17.59 14.76 10.82
N LEU A 54 -16.51 13.97 10.90
CA LEU A 54 -15.48 14.15 11.93
C LEU A 54 -14.83 15.54 11.89
N ARG A 55 -14.54 16.08 10.70
CA ARG A 55 -14.02 17.44 10.53
C ARG A 55 -15.02 18.51 10.98
N ARG A 56 -16.31 18.33 10.66
CA ARG A 56 -17.37 19.24 11.13
C ARG A 56 -17.53 19.20 12.64
N SER A 57 -17.45 18.03 13.26
CA SER A 57 -17.46 17.86 14.72
C SER A 57 -16.28 18.56 15.38
N ASN A 58 -15.08 18.50 14.79
CA ASN A 58 -13.93 19.28 15.27
C ASN A 58 -14.19 20.79 15.19
N LYS A 59 -14.71 21.27 14.06
CA LYS A 59 -15.08 22.69 13.91
C LYS A 59 -16.16 23.10 14.92
N TYR A 60 -17.12 22.22 15.20
CA TYR A 60 -18.15 22.43 16.20
C TYR A 60 -17.57 22.61 17.61
N ILE A 61 -16.52 21.85 17.97
CA ILE A 61 -15.79 22.06 19.24
C ILE A 61 -15.20 23.47 19.31
N ASP A 62 -14.58 23.93 18.22
CA ASP A 62 -13.97 25.26 18.16
C ASP A 62 -15.02 26.38 18.23
N GLU A 63 -16.17 26.21 17.60
CA GLU A 63 -17.25 27.21 17.56
C GLU A 63 -18.05 27.28 18.86
N THR A 64 -18.21 26.15 19.57
CA THR A 64 -18.96 26.07 20.83
C THR A 64 -18.11 26.29 22.07
N GLU A 65 -16.79 26.27 21.93
CA GLU A 65 -15.80 26.53 22.98
C GLU A 65 -16.17 25.87 24.34
N PRO A 66 -16.31 24.53 24.42
CA PRO A 66 -16.82 23.84 25.61
C PRO A 66 -15.94 24.05 26.86
N TRP A 67 -14.67 24.45 26.69
CA TRP A 67 -13.78 24.83 27.79
C TRP A 67 -14.10 26.19 28.41
N ILE A 68 -14.82 27.06 27.70
CA ILE A 68 -15.36 28.31 28.26
C ILE A 68 -16.69 28.02 28.93
N LEU A 69 -17.58 27.28 28.26
CA LEU A 69 -18.86 26.87 28.82
C LEU A 69 -18.71 26.11 30.14
N GLY A 70 -17.72 25.22 30.24
CA GLY A 70 -17.44 24.46 31.47
C GLY A 70 -16.86 25.26 32.63
N LYS A 71 -16.53 26.54 32.45
CA LYS A 71 -16.14 27.44 33.54
C LYS A 71 -17.32 28.19 34.15
N ASP A 72 -18.46 28.24 33.45
CA ASP A 72 -19.65 28.98 33.86
C ASP A 72 -20.76 28.00 34.25
N GLU A 73 -21.10 27.94 35.54
CA GLU A 73 -22.13 27.02 36.03
C GLU A 73 -23.51 27.29 35.44
N SER A 74 -23.80 28.53 35.03
CA SER A 74 -25.08 28.89 34.40
C SER A 74 -25.24 28.32 32.98
N LYS A 75 -24.14 27.85 32.37
CA LYS A 75 -24.12 27.29 31.00
C LYS A 75 -23.93 25.78 30.97
N LYS A 76 -24.08 25.10 32.11
CA LYS A 76 -23.96 23.64 32.20
C LYS A 76 -24.91 22.91 31.24
N ASP A 77 -26.13 23.38 31.06
CA ASP A 77 -27.12 22.75 30.18
C ASP A 77 -26.77 22.90 28.70
N ARG A 78 -26.14 24.03 28.33
CA ARG A 78 -25.58 24.22 26.98
C ARG A 78 -24.39 23.29 26.77
N LEU A 79 -23.47 23.22 27.73
CA LEU A 79 -22.33 22.31 27.67
C LEU A 79 -22.78 20.84 27.56
N ALA A 80 -23.81 20.44 28.31
CA ALA A 80 -24.41 19.11 28.21
C ALA A 80 -24.86 18.80 26.78
N THR A 81 -25.56 19.76 26.14
CA THR A 81 -26.02 19.62 24.75
C THR A 81 -24.86 19.49 23.77
N VAL A 82 -23.84 20.34 23.89
CA VAL A 82 -22.62 20.29 23.06
C VAL A 82 -21.92 18.94 23.19
N LEU A 83 -21.73 18.46 24.41
CA LEU A 83 -21.05 17.19 24.65
C LEU A 83 -21.88 16.00 24.18
N TYR A 84 -23.20 16.01 24.35
CA TYR A 84 -24.09 14.98 23.84
C TYR A 84 -23.99 14.88 22.31
N ASN A 85 -24.09 16.01 21.61
CA ASN A 85 -24.00 16.05 20.15
C ASN A 85 -22.67 15.52 19.63
N LEU A 86 -21.57 15.81 20.34
CA LEU A 86 -20.24 15.29 20.02
C LEU A 86 -20.16 13.78 20.22
N LEU A 87 -20.67 13.25 21.34
CA LEU A 87 -20.70 11.80 21.59
C LEU A 87 -21.51 11.08 20.52
N GLU A 88 -22.68 11.60 20.17
CA GLU A 88 -23.55 11.01 19.16
C GLU A 88 -22.91 11.08 17.76
N SER A 89 -22.23 12.19 17.41
CA SER A 89 -21.47 12.29 16.16
C SER A 89 -20.31 11.30 16.08
N ILE A 90 -19.63 11.06 17.21
CA ILE A 90 -18.59 10.02 17.31
C ILE A 90 -19.21 8.64 17.16
N ARG A 91 -20.37 8.37 17.77
CA ARG A 91 -21.11 7.09 17.63
C ARG A 91 -21.45 6.83 16.16
N PHE A 92 -22.04 7.79 15.48
CA PHE A 92 -22.35 7.71 14.05
C PHE A 92 -21.10 7.36 13.23
N SER A 93 -20.01 8.10 13.46
CA SER A 93 -18.75 7.86 12.77
C SER A 93 -18.19 6.46 13.05
N ALA A 94 -18.25 6.00 14.30
CA ALA A 94 -17.75 4.68 14.68
C ALA A 94 -18.53 3.54 14.01
N VAL A 95 -19.87 3.60 14.01
CA VAL A 95 -20.70 2.61 13.32
C VAL A 95 -20.38 2.58 11.82
N MET A 96 -20.27 3.75 11.17
CA MET A 96 -19.92 3.81 9.75
C MET A 96 -18.49 3.35 9.43
N LEU A 97 -17.58 3.44 10.41
CA LEU A 97 -16.20 2.97 10.27
C LEU A 97 -16.04 1.46 10.46
N GLN A 98 -17.03 0.73 10.98
CA GLN A 98 -16.93 -0.72 11.20
C GLN A 98 -16.46 -1.51 9.96
N PRO A 99 -16.95 -1.25 8.73
CA PRO A 99 -16.49 -1.96 7.53
C PRO A 99 -15.05 -1.63 7.10
N PHE A 100 -14.47 -0.54 7.61
CA PHE A 100 -13.15 -0.03 7.20
C PHE A 100 -12.08 -0.23 8.27
N MET A 101 -12.44 -0.04 9.54
CA MET A 101 -11.56 -0.09 10.70
C MET A 101 -12.28 -0.76 11.89
N PRO A 102 -12.55 -2.07 11.84
CA PRO A 102 -13.41 -2.77 12.80
C PRO A 102 -12.91 -2.64 14.24
N GLU A 103 -11.61 -2.88 14.48
CA GLU A 103 -11.02 -2.78 15.82
C GLU A 103 -11.07 -1.36 16.40
N THR A 104 -10.91 -0.35 15.55
CA THR A 104 -10.97 1.05 16.00
C THR A 104 -12.40 1.45 16.30
N ALA A 105 -13.34 1.04 15.44
CA ALA A 105 -14.77 1.27 15.65
C ALA A 105 -15.24 0.63 16.96
N GLU A 106 -14.85 -0.61 17.23
CA GLU A 106 -15.17 -1.33 18.47
C GLU A 106 -14.61 -0.58 19.70
N LYS A 107 -13.33 -0.22 19.69
CA LYS A 107 -12.71 0.58 20.76
C LYS A 107 -13.43 1.91 20.99
N ILE A 108 -13.87 2.60 19.94
CA ILE A 108 -14.65 3.84 20.10
C ILE A 108 -16.00 3.56 20.78
N LEU A 109 -16.71 2.52 20.35
CA LEU A 109 -18.03 2.16 20.89
C LEU A 109 -17.94 1.71 22.36
N GLU A 110 -16.88 0.99 22.73
CA GLU A 110 -16.56 0.65 24.12
C GLU A 110 -16.29 1.90 24.97
N GLN A 111 -15.53 2.87 24.45
CA GLN A 111 -15.30 4.14 25.13
C GLN A 111 -16.57 4.97 25.29
N LEU A 112 -17.53 4.86 24.36
CA LEU A 112 -18.83 5.50 24.47
C LEU A 112 -19.81 4.74 25.38
N ASN A 113 -19.53 3.46 25.67
CA ASN A 113 -20.38 2.57 26.46
C ASN A 113 -21.82 2.51 25.92
N THR A 114 -21.99 2.35 24.61
CA THR A 114 -23.31 2.31 23.95
C THR A 114 -23.65 0.91 23.42
N THR A 115 -24.92 0.56 23.51
CA THR A 115 -25.48 -0.67 22.93
C THR A 115 -26.03 -0.45 21.52
N LYS A 116 -26.28 0.81 21.10
CA LYS A 116 -26.79 1.15 19.77
C LYS A 116 -25.62 1.32 18.78
N ASN A 117 -25.10 0.19 18.30
CA ASN A 117 -23.92 0.12 17.45
C ASN A 117 -24.19 -0.47 16.04
N SER A 118 -25.45 -0.63 15.65
CA SER A 118 -25.84 -1.16 14.33
C SER A 118 -26.12 -0.04 13.33
N TRP A 119 -26.10 -0.38 12.03
CA TRP A 119 -26.40 0.59 10.96
C TRP A 119 -27.81 1.17 11.07
N GLU A 120 -28.79 0.36 11.47
CA GLU A 120 -30.19 0.77 11.66
C GLU A 120 -30.32 1.84 12.75
N SER A 121 -29.42 1.83 13.74
CA SER A 121 -29.41 2.84 14.81
C SER A 121 -28.98 4.23 14.36
N LEU A 122 -28.57 4.41 13.11
CA LEU A 122 -28.19 5.70 12.52
C LEU A 122 -29.38 6.47 11.92
N GLN A 123 -30.59 5.90 11.97
CA GLN A 123 -31.81 6.57 11.51
C GLN A 123 -32.23 7.75 12.42
N ALA A 124 -31.79 7.73 13.68
CA ALA A 124 -32.11 8.74 14.67
C ALA A 124 -30.84 9.19 15.42
N PHE A 125 -30.83 10.45 15.82
CA PHE A 125 -29.76 11.08 16.59
C PHE A 125 -30.07 11.01 18.09
N ASP A 126 -30.24 9.79 18.60
CA ASP A 126 -30.69 9.50 19.98
C ASP A 126 -30.07 8.20 20.55
N GLY A 127 -28.94 7.77 19.99
CA GLY A 127 -28.36 6.46 20.28
C GLY A 127 -27.56 6.38 21.56
N ILE A 128 -27.06 7.51 22.05
CA ILE A 128 -26.46 7.62 23.38
C ILE A 128 -27.56 7.77 24.44
N ASN A 129 -27.56 6.88 25.42
CA ASN A 129 -28.47 6.93 26.56
C ASN A 129 -28.07 8.05 27.52
N VAL A 130 -29.04 8.86 27.91
CA VAL A 130 -28.88 9.88 28.95
C VAL A 130 -28.83 9.20 30.32
N GLY A 131 -27.91 9.64 31.19
CA GLY A 131 -27.68 9.09 32.53
C GLY A 131 -26.65 7.95 32.57
N ASP A 132 -26.27 7.39 31.42
CA ASP A 132 -25.16 6.44 31.35
C ASP A 132 -23.81 7.16 31.56
N LYS A 133 -22.80 6.40 31.98
CA LYS A 133 -21.42 6.88 32.05
C LYS A 133 -20.63 6.45 30.83
N VAL A 134 -19.86 7.37 30.26
CA VAL A 134 -18.87 7.04 29.23
C VAL A 134 -17.78 6.14 29.83
N GLY A 135 -17.19 5.32 28.98
CA GLY A 135 -16.08 4.46 29.33
C GLY A 135 -14.77 5.23 29.56
N LYS A 136 -13.69 4.45 29.72
CA LYS A 136 -12.34 5.00 29.91
C LYS A 136 -11.78 5.48 28.58
N ALA A 137 -11.45 6.76 28.47
CA ALA A 137 -10.86 7.32 27.26
C ALA A 137 -9.44 6.77 27.03
N GLU A 138 -9.19 6.20 25.86
CA GLU A 138 -7.89 5.67 25.44
C GLU A 138 -7.45 6.28 24.11
N ILE A 139 -6.13 6.41 23.93
CA ILE A 139 -5.55 6.95 22.69
C ILE A 139 -5.77 5.93 21.58
N LEU A 140 -6.64 6.26 20.63
CA LEU A 140 -6.99 5.38 19.50
C LEU A 140 -5.86 5.31 18.45
N PHE A 141 -5.23 6.45 18.17
CA PHE A 141 -4.16 6.56 17.18
C PHE A 141 -2.92 7.20 17.80
N SER A 142 -1.88 6.38 17.97
CA SER A 142 -0.55 6.90 18.30
C SER A 142 0.05 7.56 17.06
N ARG A 143 0.79 8.67 17.25
CA ARG A 143 1.55 9.27 16.15
C ARG A 143 2.50 8.22 15.59
N ILE A 144 2.49 8.09 14.27
CA ILE A 144 3.43 7.22 13.58
C ILE A 144 4.83 7.82 13.74
N ASP A 145 5.69 7.12 14.48
CA ASP A 145 7.13 7.35 14.44
C ASP A 145 7.66 6.64 13.19
N LYS A 146 8.13 7.40 12.20
CA LYS A 146 8.61 6.84 10.93
C LYS A 146 9.72 5.81 11.13
N ASN A 147 10.62 6.04 12.09
CA ASN A 147 11.74 5.14 12.36
C ASN A 147 11.29 3.86 13.07
N LYS A 148 10.28 3.97 13.94
CA LYS A 148 9.68 2.81 14.61
C LYS A 148 8.80 1.99 13.66
N LYS A 149 8.01 2.66 12.80
CA LYS A 149 7.20 1.99 11.77
C LYS A 149 8.04 1.31 10.70
N LEU A 150 9.17 1.91 10.27
CA LEU A 150 10.11 1.26 9.35
C LEU A 150 10.63 -0.05 9.96
N LYS A 151 11.00 -0.03 11.25
CA LYS A 151 11.45 -1.23 11.99
C LYS A 151 10.34 -2.25 12.28
N GLU A 152 9.11 -1.81 12.54
CA GLU A 152 7.95 -2.69 12.73
C GLU A 152 7.50 -3.31 11.39
N ILE A 153 7.54 -2.56 10.30
CA ILE A 153 7.32 -3.09 8.94
C ILE A 153 8.41 -4.10 8.60
N GLU A 154 9.68 -3.85 8.94
CA GLU A 154 10.77 -4.84 8.82
C GLU A 154 10.56 -6.07 9.72
N GLY A 155 9.86 -5.93 10.87
CA GLY A 155 9.58 -7.01 11.82
C GLY A 155 8.36 -7.88 11.45
N ASP A 156 7.25 -7.26 11.02
CA ASP A 156 5.99 -7.94 10.67
C ASP A 156 6.05 -8.60 9.29
N ILE A 157 6.99 -8.21 8.41
CA ILE A 157 7.28 -8.95 7.17
C ILE A 157 7.84 -10.36 7.46
N VAL A 158 8.36 -10.62 8.68
CA VAL A 158 9.07 -11.87 9.00
C VAL A 158 8.15 -13.01 9.50
N GLU A 159 6.96 -12.72 10.03
CA GLU A 159 6.11 -13.77 10.64
C GLU A 159 4.98 -14.32 9.74
N ASP A 160 4.31 -13.51 8.90
CA ASP A 160 3.14 -13.99 8.12
C ASP A 160 3.46 -14.51 6.70
N LYS A 161 4.72 -14.44 6.26
CA LYS A 161 5.16 -14.94 4.94
C LYS A 161 5.90 -16.29 4.99
N LYS A 162 5.84 -17.01 6.10
CA LYS A 162 6.55 -18.30 6.22
C LYS A 162 5.93 -19.48 5.47
N GLU A 163 4.75 -19.35 4.84
CA GLU A 163 4.15 -20.51 4.15
C GLU A 163 3.82 -20.41 2.66
N LYS A 164 3.88 -19.26 1.98
CA LYS A 164 3.84 -19.24 0.51
C LYS A 164 4.24 -17.89 -0.07
N ILE A 165 5.30 -17.89 -0.89
CA ILE A 165 5.79 -16.82 -1.78
C ILE A 165 6.73 -15.81 -1.09
N GLU A 166 7.99 -16.22 -0.94
CA GLU A 166 9.14 -15.31 -0.98
C GLU A 166 10.20 -15.88 -1.94
N GLU A 167 10.16 -15.44 -3.20
CA GLU A 167 11.40 -15.25 -3.94
C GLU A 167 12.17 -14.15 -3.20
N LYS A 168 13.29 -14.51 -2.55
CA LYS A 168 14.27 -13.58 -2.01
C LYS A 168 14.55 -12.49 -3.05
N ILE A 169 14.22 -11.24 -2.73
CA ILE A 169 15.05 -10.15 -3.23
C ILE A 169 16.32 -10.26 -2.38
N GLU A 170 17.32 -10.98 -2.89
CA GLU A 170 18.68 -10.79 -2.39
C GLU A 170 18.97 -9.30 -2.60
N GLU A 171 19.14 -8.55 -1.51
CA GLU A 171 19.82 -7.27 -1.58
C GLU A 171 21.18 -7.56 -2.23
N ALA A 172 21.27 -7.24 -3.52
CA ALA A 172 22.50 -7.42 -4.26
C ALA A 172 23.57 -6.57 -3.56
N GLU A 173 24.71 -7.19 -3.24
CA GLU A 173 25.84 -6.46 -2.68
C GLU A 173 26.14 -5.25 -3.58
N GLU A 174 26.26 -4.06 -2.96
CA GLU A 174 26.60 -2.85 -3.70
C GLU A 174 28.02 -3.01 -4.26
N VAL A 175 28.12 -3.09 -5.59
CA VAL A 175 29.40 -3.11 -6.29
C VAL A 175 29.79 -1.72 -6.76
N SER A 176 31.08 -1.46 -6.87
CA SER A 176 31.59 -0.19 -7.36
C SER A 176 31.44 -0.06 -8.88
N ILE A 177 31.45 1.16 -9.41
CA ILE A 177 31.49 1.39 -10.87
C ILE A 177 32.73 0.77 -11.52
N ASP A 178 33.81 0.59 -10.76
CA ASP A 178 35.03 -0.07 -11.24
C ASP A 178 34.81 -1.56 -11.52
N ASP A 179 33.87 -2.21 -10.80
CA ASP A 179 33.50 -3.60 -11.07
C ASP A 179 32.73 -3.73 -12.38
N PHE A 180 31.87 -2.76 -12.69
CA PHE A 180 31.22 -2.67 -14.00
C PHE A 180 32.23 -2.41 -15.12
N ALA A 181 33.19 -1.50 -14.89
CA ALA A 181 34.24 -1.18 -15.87
C ALA A 181 35.16 -2.36 -16.22
N LYS A 182 35.26 -3.37 -15.34
CA LYS A 182 35.99 -4.62 -15.63
C LYS A 182 35.29 -5.51 -16.66
N LEU A 183 33.99 -5.33 -16.91
CA LEU A 183 33.23 -6.13 -17.87
C LEU A 183 33.10 -5.38 -19.21
N ASP A 184 33.32 -6.09 -20.31
CA ASP A 184 33.19 -5.54 -21.67
C ASP A 184 31.85 -6.02 -22.26
N PHE A 185 30.84 -5.16 -22.18
CA PHE A 185 29.53 -5.42 -22.75
C PHE A 185 29.47 -4.90 -24.19
N ARG A 186 29.03 -5.76 -25.13
CA ARG A 186 28.89 -5.38 -26.54
C ARG A 186 27.57 -5.85 -27.14
N VAL A 187 27.11 -5.12 -28.16
CA VAL A 187 26.02 -5.57 -29.03
C VAL A 187 26.57 -6.63 -29.99
N ALA A 188 25.88 -7.76 -30.09
CA ALA A 188 26.21 -8.85 -30.98
C ALA A 188 25.00 -9.23 -31.84
N LYS A 189 25.24 -9.62 -33.09
CA LYS A 189 24.21 -10.13 -34.01
C LYS A 189 24.27 -11.65 -34.04
N ILE A 190 23.13 -12.33 -33.90
CA ILE A 190 23.07 -13.80 -34.00
C ILE A 190 23.07 -14.21 -35.47
N LEU A 191 24.07 -15.00 -35.87
CA LEU A 191 24.22 -15.52 -37.23
C LEU A 191 23.56 -16.90 -37.38
N SER A 192 23.78 -17.78 -36.42
CA SER A 192 23.15 -19.11 -36.40
C SER A 192 22.86 -19.56 -34.97
N CYS A 193 21.86 -20.43 -34.86
CA CYS A 193 21.44 -21.05 -33.61
C CYS A 193 21.20 -22.54 -33.86
N GLU A 194 22.00 -23.39 -33.21
CA GLU A 194 21.94 -24.84 -33.37
C GLU A 194 21.69 -25.53 -32.03
N ASP A 195 21.08 -26.72 -32.07
CA ASP A 195 20.90 -27.56 -30.90
C ASP A 195 22.25 -28.02 -30.34
N HIS A 196 22.40 -27.94 -29.01
CA HIS A 196 23.61 -28.45 -28.39
C HIS A 196 23.65 -29.99 -28.46
N PRO A 197 24.76 -30.60 -28.92
CA PRO A 197 24.83 -32.04 -29.22
C PRO A 197 24.54 -32.92 -28.00
N ASN A 198 24.97 -32.49 -26.81
CA ASN A 198 24.83 -33.25 -25.56
C ASN A 198 23.94 -32.53 -24.51
N ALA A 199 23.03 -31.63 -24.92
CA ALA A 199 22.20 -30.89 -23.96
C ALA A 199 20.83 -30.45 -24.49
N ASP A 200 19.77 -30.89 -23.81
CA ASP A 200 18.38 -30.62 -24.24
C ASP A 200 17.92 -29.19 -23.98
N LYS A 201 18.63 -28.45 -23.12
CA LYS A 201 18.27 -27.09 -22.70
C LYS A 201 19.18 -26.00 -23.28
N LEU A 202 20.22 -26.36 -24.03
CA LEU A 202 21.22 -25.40 -24.51
C LEU A 202 21.15 -25.27 -26.04
N TYR A 203 21.38 -24.04 -26.51
CA TYR A 203 21.72 -23.75 -27.89
C TYR A 203 23.19 -23.38 -28.01
N VAL A 204 23.77 -23.68 -29.18
CA VAL A 204 25.06 -23.19 -29.63
C VAL A 204 24.79 -22.06 -30.60
N LEU A 205 25.09 -20.83 -30.18
CA LEU A 205 24.90 -19.61 -30.94
C LEU A 205 26.22 -19.21 -31.59
N LYS A 206 26.22 -18.96 -32.91
CA LYS A 206 27.26 -18.18 -33.56
C LYS A 206 26.82 -16.72 -33.61
N ILE A 207 27.64 -15.85 -33.06
CA ILE A 207 27.36 -14.42 -33.00
C ILE A 207 28.47 -13.63 -33.70
N LYS A 208 28.10 -12.51 -34.29
CA LYS A 208 28.99 -11.52 -34.88
C LYS A 208 29.10 -10.31 -33.96
N ILE A 209 30.33 -9.85 -33.72
CA ILE A 209 30.66 -8.68 -32.91
C ILE A 209 31.67 -7.85 -33.71
N GLY A 210 31.18 -6.92 -34.53
CA GLY A 210 32.03 -6.18 -35.47
C GLY A 210 32.61 -7.15 -36.49
N ASP A 211 33.94 -7.24 -36.59
CA ASP A 211 34.61 -8.13 -37.55
C ASP A 211 34.90 -9.54 -36.99
N GLU A 212 34.55 -9.82 -35.74
CA GLU A 212 34.78 -11.11 -35.10
C GLU A 212 33.51 -11.98 -35.05
N GLU A 213 33.66 -13.28 -35.31
CA GLU A 213 32.66 -14.28 -35.00
C GLU A 213 33.05 -15.09 -33.77
N ARG A 214 32.08 -15.33 -32.88
CA ARG A 214 32.28 -16.11 -31.65
C ARG A 214 31.15 -17.10 -31.43
N GLN A 215 31.47 -18.15 -30.70
CA GLN A 215 30.50 -19.15 -30.26
C GLN A 215 30.13 -18.93 -28.79
N ILE A 216 28.83 -18.83 -28.51
CA ILE A 216 28.29 -18.80 -27.15
C ILE A 216 27.29 -19.94 -26.98
N VAL A 217 27.41 -20.67 -25.87
CA VAL A 217 26.42 -21.67 -25.48
C VAL A 217 25.46 -21.05 -24.48
N SER A 218 24.15 -21.06 -24.78
CA SER A 218 23.13 -20.38 -23.97
C SER A 218 21.93 -21.27 -23.65
N GLY A 219 21.40 -21.15 -22.44
CA GLY A 219 20.30 -21.96 -21.90
C GLY A 219 18.88 -21.55 -22.33
N ILE A 220 18.75 -20.92 -23.50
CA ILE A 220 17.52 -20.26 -23.93
C ILE A 220 16.60 -21.14 -24.80
N LYS A 221 16.94 -22.42 -24.97
CA LYS A 221 16.22 -23.36 -25.84
C LYS A 221 14.75 -23.58 -25.48
N LYS A 222 14.38 -23.42 -24.21
CA LYS A 222 12.99 -23.52 -23.77
C LYS A 222 12.13 -22.32 -24.16
N TRP A 223 12.75 -21.20 -24.52
CA TRP A 223 12.10 -19.90 -24.63
C TRP A 223 12.00 -19.40 -26.07
N TYR A 224 12.94 -19.79 -26.93
CA TYR A 224 13.02 -19.33 -28.31
C TYR A 224 13.16 -20.49 -29.27
N LYS A 225 12.62 -20.34 -30.49
CA LYS A 225 12.97 -21.20 -31.61
C LYS A 225 14.20 -20.63 -32.32
N PRO A 226 15.04 -21.45 -32.96
CA PRO A 226 16.26 -20.97 -33.63
C PRO A 226 15.99 -19.89 -34.68
N GLN A 227 14.89 -20.01 -35.42
CA GLN A 227 14.47 -19.08 -36.47
C GLN A 227 14.16 -17.67 -35.94
N ASP A 228 13.68 -17.57 -34.69
CA ASP A 228 13.31 -16.29 -34.08
C ASP A 228 14.53 -15.50 -33.60
N LEU A 229 15.68 -16.18 -33.50
CA LEU A 229 16.94 -15.62 -32.99
C LEU A 229 17.87 -15.15 -34.10
N ILE A 230 17.80 -15.74 -35.29
CA ILE A 230 18.65 -15.35 -36.43
C ILE A 230 18.42 -13.88 -36.76
N ASP A 231 19.50 -13.16 -37.05
CA ASP A 231 19.54 -11.72 -37.32
C ASP A 231 19.15 -10.79 -36.16
N LYS A 232 18.81 -11.32 -34.99
CA LYS A 232 18.55 -10.49 -33.80
C LYS A 232 19.83 -9.95 -33.19
N LYS A 233 19.74 -8.75 -32.64
CA LYS A 233 20.79 -8.10 -31.86
C LYS A 233 20.57 -8.33 -30.38
N VAL A 234 21.63 -8.71 -29.68
CA VAL A 234 21.62 -9.03 -28.24
C VAL A 234 22.84 -8.44 -27.56
N VAL A 235 22.74 -8.18 -26.26
CA VAL A 235 23.88 -7.75 -25.45
C VAL A 235 24.63 -8.97 -24.92
N VAL A 236 25.95 -8.95 -25.06
CA VAL A 236 26.86 -10.02 -24.60
C VAL A 236 27.98 -9.48 -23.74
N ILE A 237 28.50 -10.32 -22.83
CA ILE A 237 29.76 -10.06 -22.14
C ILE A 237 30.90 -10.65 -22.97
N TYR A 238 31.71 -9.77 -23.56
CA TYR A 238 32.77 -10.07 -24.53
C TYR A 238 34.06 -10.59 -23.88
N ASN A 239 34.41 -10.13 -22.69
CA ASN A 239 35.70 -10.39 -22.04
C ASN A 239 35.67 -11.49 -20.95
N LEU A 240 34.69 -12.40 -20.98
CA LEU A 240 34.68 -13.57 -20.11
C LEU A 240 35.71 -14.61 -20.55
N LYS A 241 36.34 -15.28 -19.57
CA LYS A 241 37.21 -16.43 -19.83
C LYS A 241 36.38 -17.55 -20.51
N PRO A 242 36.86 -18.15 -21.60
CA PRO A 242 36.13 -19.24 -22.25
C PRO A 242 35.90 -20.43 -21.31
N VAL A 243 34.68 -20.94 -21.29
CA VAL A 243 34.28 -22.11 -20.49
C VAL A 243 33.74 -23.21 -21.39
N LYS A 244 33.94 -24.47 -21.01
CA LYS A 244 33.34 -25.62 -21.72
C LYS A 244 32.02 -25.99 -21.02
N LEU A 245 30.92 -25.88 -21.74
CA LEU A 245 29.60 -26.35 -21.28
C LEU A 245 29.31 -27.67 -21.99
N ARG A 246 29.29 -28.77 -21.23
CA ARG A 246 29.07 -30.15 -21.75
C ARG A 246 29.90 -30.49 -23.00
N GLY A 247 31.17 -30.06 -22.99
CA GLY A 247 32.15 -30.33 -24.05
C GLY A 247 32.26 -29.26 -25.13
N VAL A 248 31.28 -28.36 -25.26
CA VAL A 248 31.29 -27.28 -26.26
C VAL A 248 31.83 -25.99 -25.66
N LYS A 249 32.73 -25.31 -26.37
CA LYS A 249 33.37 -24.07 -25.92
C LYS A 249 32.39 -22.89 -26.02
N SER A 250 32.20 -22.15 -24.93
CA SER A 250 31.48 -20.87 -24.88
C SER A 250 32.47 -19.74 -24.62
N GLN A 251 32.49 -18.73 -25.48
CA GLN A 251 33.43 -17.60 -25.46
C GLN A 251 32.77 -16.27 -25.11
N GLY A 252 31.76 -16.33 -24.25
CA GLY A 252 31.00 -15.18 -23.78
C GLY A 252 29.72 -15.62 -23.10
N MET A 253 28.87 -14.64 -22.78
CA MET A 253 27.55 -14.84 -22.21
C MET A 253 26.56 -13.88 -22.87
N VAL A 254 25.40 -14.38 -23.28
CA VAL A 254 24.28 -13.53 -23.71
C VAL A 254 23.44 -13.16 -22.49
N LEU A 255 23.04 -11.90 -22.39
CA LEU A 255 22.22 -11.42 -21.28
C LEU A 255 20.73 -11.62 -21.55
N ALA A 256 20.00 -12.05 -20.52
CA ALA A 256 18.55 -12.18 -20.56
C ALA A 256 17.94 -11.68 -19.24
N ALA A 257 16.76 -11.08 -19.33
CA ALA A 257 15.91 -10.76 -18.19
C ALA A 257 14.90 -11.89 -18.00
N GLU A 258 14.74 -12.37 -16.76
CA GLU A 258 13.78 -13.40 -16.38
C GLU A 258 12.83 -12.88 -15.30
N LYS A 259 11.53 -13.09 -15.48
CA LYS A 259 10.50 -12.81 -14.45
C LYS A 259 9.42 -13.88 -14.51
N GLY A 260 9.36 -14.74 -13.49
CA GLY A 260 8.43 -15.87 -13.42
C GLY A 260 8.62 -16.82 -14.61
N LYS A 261 7.60 -16.96 -15.47
CA LYS A 261 7.64 -17.81 -16.68
C LYS A 261 7.94 -17.03 -17.98
N LYS A 262 8.66 -15.91 -17.90
CA LYS A 262 9.04 -15.12 -19.09
C LYS A 262 10.55 -14.88 -19.06
N LEU A 263 11.22 -15.19 -20.17
CA LEU A 263 12.62 -14.85 -20.42
C LEU A 263 12.70 -14.01 -21.69
N SER A 264 13.39 -12.87 -21.61
CA SER A 264 13.66 -11.99 -22.76
C SER A 264 15.15 -11.71 -22.88
N LEU A 265 15.70 -11.88 -24.07
CA LEU A 265 17.07 -11.44 -24.37
C LEU A 265 17.18 -9.91 -24.25
N VAL A 266 18.28 -9.44 -23.66
CA VAL A 266 18.56 -8.01 -23.53
C VAL A 266 19.07 -7.48 -24.88
N SER A 267 18.51 -6.35 -25.32
CA SER A 267 18.88 -5.67 -26.56
C SER A 267 18.79 -4.15 -26.38
N THR A 268 19.14 -3.39 -27.41
CA THR A 268 19.04 -1.93 -27.45
C THR A 268 17.65 -1.51 -27.93
N LEU A 269 17.16 -0.35 -27.46
CA LEU A 269 15.89 0.22 -27.92
C LEU A 269 15.96 0.63 -29.40
N GLU A 270 17.11 1.13 -29.82
CA GLU A 270 17.41 1.48 -31.21
C GLU A 270 18.24 0.39 -31.89
N ASP A 271 18.28 0.43 -33.23
CA ASP A 271 19.05 -0.53 -34.02
C ASP A 271 20.55 -0.19 -34.05
N ILE A 272 21.25 -0.47 -32.96
CA ILE A 272 22.68 -0.18 -32.81
C ILE A 272 23.54 -1.24 -33.53
N PRO A 273 24.54 -0.87 -34.36
CA PRO A 273 25.40 -1.86 -35.04
C PRO A 273 26.07 -2.86 -34.10
N ASP A 274 26.33 -4.08 -34.58
CA ASP A 274 27.12 -5.05 -33.82
C ASP A 274 28.56 -4.55 -33.61
N GLY A 275 29.16 -4.95 -32.49
CA GLY A 275 30.47 -4.46 -32.04
C GLY A 275 30.41 -3.18 -31.19
N ALA A 276 29.26 -2.49 -31.13
CA ALA A 276 29.09 -1.33 -30.26
C ALA A 276 29.27 -1.69 -28.77
N LYS A 277 29.96 -0.84 -28.03
CA LYS A 277 30.21 -1.00 -26.58
C LYS A 277 29.06 -0.40 -25.77
N ILE A 278 28.64 -1.09 -24.71
CA ILE A 278 27.66 -0.58 -23.74
C ILE A 278 28.40 0.13 -22.59
N SER A 279 27.89 1.29 -22.18
CA SER A 279 28.43 2.15 -21.12
C SER A 279 27.42 2.40 -20.02
#